data_AF-A0AAY4CZ23-F1
#
_entry.id   AF-A0AAY4CZ23-F1
#
_cell.length_a   1.000
_cell.length_b   1.000
_cell.length_c   1.000
_cell.angle_alpha   90.00
_cell.angle_beta   90.00
_cell.angle_gamma   90.00
#
_symmetry.space_group_name_H-M   'P 1'
#
loop_
_entity.id
_entity.type
_entity.pdbx_description
1 polymer ?
#
loop_
_entity_poly.entity_id
_entity_poly.type
_entity_poly.pdbx_seq_one_letter_code
_entity_poly.pdbx_strand_id
1 'polypeptide(L)'
;CVCSYFILFFFKIYLSDPNGRFVIVTGQIHNTSVALINIYAPNYDDEGFFKRLFSLIPDLSTHYLILGGDFNCWLNPHLDRSSSTVCAPSRSAKAILSFMKEYAVSDAWRFFNPTKREYSFFSQEFYVSLYSSDL
;
A
#
# COMPACT_ATOMS: atom_id res chain seq x y z
N CYS A 1 10.49 -3.88 35.10
CA CYS A 1 11.50 -3.43 34.12
C CYS A 1 10.94 -3.59 32.72
N VAL A 2 10.43 -2.52 32.10
CA VAL A 2 10.14 -2.54 30.67
C VAL A 2 11.45 -2.17 30.00
N CYS A 3 12.15 -3.14 29.41
CA CYS A 3 13.26 -2.83 28.51
C CYS A 3 12.65 -2.10 27.31
N SER A 4 12.83 -0.79 27.24
CA SER A 4 12.59 -0.04 26.00
C SER A 4 13.65 -0.47 24.99
N TYR A 5 13.32 -1.46 24.16
CA TYR A 5 14.16 -1.86 23.04
C TYR A 5 14.13 -0.72 22.01
N PHE A 6 15.15 0.14 22.04
CA PHE A 6 15.39 1.09 20.96
C PHE A 6 15.82 0.31 19.73
N ILE A 7 14.94 0.23 18.73
CA ILE A 7 15.27 -0.33 17.43
C ILE A 7 15.99 0.76 16.65
N LEU A 8 17.31 0.62 16.53
CA LEU A 8 18.14 1.60 15.82
C LEU A 8 18.06 1.35 14.30
N PHE A 9 17.71 2.40 13.56
CA PHE A 9 17.75 2.42 12.10
C PHE A 9 19.00 3.16 11.61
N PHE A 10 19.86 2.45 10.90
CA PHE A 10 21.02 3.04 10.22
C PHE A 10 20.63 3.45 8.80
N PHE A 11 20.40 4.75 8.62
CA PHE A 11 20.10 5.34 7.32
C PHE A 11 21.26 5.14 6.31
N LYS A 12 20.93 4.80 5.06
CA LYS A 12 21.90 4.73 3.96
C LYS A 12 21.62 5.77 2.87
N ILE A 13 20.49 5.64 2.17
CA ILE A 13 20.10 6.54 1.08
C ILE A 13 18.59 6.75 1.07
N TYR A 14 18.15 7.82 0.40
CA TYR A 14 16.74 8.02 0.08
C TYR A 14 16.57 8.43 -1.38
N LEU A 15 15.38 8.17 -1.91
CA LEU A 15 14.89 8.65 -3.19
C LEU A 15 13.51 9.25 -2.97
N SER A 16 13.30 10.47 -3.43
CA SER A 16 12.02 11.17 -3.36
C SER A 16 11.48 11.44 -4.75
N ASP A 17 10.18 11.18 -4.94
CA ASP A 17 9.48 11.59 -6.16
C ASP A 17 9.37 13.13 -6.22
N PRO A 18 9.71 13.77 -7.35
CA PRO A 18 9.58 15.22 -7.51
C PRO A 18 8.14 15.74 -7.34
N ASN A 19 7.12 14.90 -7.59
CA ASN A 19 5.72 15.27 -7.42
C ASN A 19 5.18 14.97 -6.02
N GLY A 20 6.04 14.53 -5.09
CA GLY A 20 5.68 14.22 -3.71
C GLY A 20 4.81 12.96 -3.57
N ARG A 21 4.82 12.05 -4.55
CA ARG A 21 3.96 10.85 -4.55
C ARG A 21 4.57 9.64 -3.87
N PHE A 22 5.88 9.60 -3.68
CA PHE A 22 6.52 8.57 -2.87
C PHE A 22 7.86 9.02 -2.31
N VAL A 23 8.27 8.35 -1.24
CA VAL A 23 9.64 8.37 -0.72
C VAL A 23 10.09 6.94 -0.48
N ILE A 24 11.29 6.60 -0.92
CA ILE A 24 11.96 5.34 -0.64
C ILE A 24 13.16 5.67 0.24
N VAL A 25 13.25 5.02 1.40
CA VAL A 25 14.39 5.11 2.31
C VAL A 25 14.98 3.71 2.44
N THR A 26 16.27 3.57 2.22
CA THR A 26 16.97 2.32 2.51
C THR A 26 17.94 2.50 3.66
N GLY A 27 18.12 1.44 4.43
CA GLY A 27 18.97 1.44 5.60
C GLY A 27 19.12 0.05 6.19
N GLN A 28 19.54 -0.01 7.44
CA GLN A 28 19.69 -1.27 8.17
C GLN A 28 19.06 -1.21 9.55
N ILE A 29 18.44 -2.32 9.94
CA ILE A 29 17.96 -2.59 11.30
C ILE A 29 18.60 -3.91 11.72
N HIS A 30 19.34 -3.92 12.83
CA HIS A 30 20.03 -5.13 13.34
C HIS A 30 20.86 -5.87 12.27
N ASN A 31 21.60 -5.12 11.44
CA ASN A 31 22.38 -5.62 10.30
C ASN A 31 21.56 -6.23 9.14
N THR A 32 20.23 -6.15 9.20
CA THR A 32 19.33 -6.51 8.12
C THR A 32 19.06 -5.29 7.24
N SER A 33 19.30 -5.39 5.94
CA SER A 33 18.97 -4.32 5.00
C SER A 33 17.45 -4.23 4.82
N VAL A 34 16.92 -3.01 4.90
CA VAL A 34 15.49 -2.74 4.78
C VAL A 34 15.24 -1.61 3.79
N ALA A 35 14.14 -1.72 3.05
CA ALA A 35 13.57 -0.67 2.22
C ALA A 35 12.22 -0.26 2.80
N LEU A 36 12.13 1.00 3.22
CA LEU A 36 10.93 1.62 3.76
C LEU A 36 10.36 2.57 2.71
N ILE A 37 9.15 2.32 2.26
CA ILE A 37 8.52 3.07 1.18
C ILE A 37 7.19 3.62 1.66
N ASN A 38 7.03 4.93 1.55
CA ASN A 38 5.76 5.62 1.78
C ASN A 38 5.23 6.14 0.44
N ILE A 39 3.95 5.91 0.15
CA ILE A 39 3.31 6.31 -1.11
C ILE A 39 2.03 7.12 -0.89
N TYR A 40 1.74 7.97 -1.87
CA TYR A 40 0.45 8.63 -2.06
C TYR A 40 0.09 8.54 -3.55
N ALA A 41 -0.53 7.43 -3.94
CA ALA A 41 -0.83 7.12 -5.34
C ALA A 41 -1.84 8.12 -5.94
N PRO A 42 -1.90 8.26 -7.28
CA PRO A 42 -2.93 9.06 -7.93
C PRO A 42 -4.35 8.56 -7.65
N ASN A 43 -5.34 9.48 -7.61
CA ASN A 43 -6.76 9.13 -7.40
C ASN A 43 -7.43 8.50 -8.63
N TYR A 44 -6.71 8.38 -9.74
CA TYR A 44 -7.16 7.76 -10.99
C TYR A 44 -6.32 6.52 -11.30
N ASP A 45 -6.87 5.60 -12.10
CA ASP A 45 -6.21 4.34 -12.44
C ASP A 45 -4.96 4.55 -13.32
N ASP A 46 -3.79 4.58 -12.69
CA ASP A 46 -2.47 4.70 -13.30
C ASP A 46 -1.57 3.53 -12.89
N GLU A 47 -1.60 2.44 -13.66
CA GLU A 47 -0.67 1.33 -13.47
C GLU A 47 0.79 1.71 -13.74
N GLY A 48 1.04 2.76 -14.53
CA GLY A 48 2.38 3.23 -14.88
C GLY A 48 3.09 3.82 -13.67
N PHE A 49 2.34 4.46 -12.77
CA PHE A 49 2.85 4.92 -11.47
C PHE A 49 3.44 3.76 -10.66
N PHE A 50 2.67 2.67 -10.46
CA PHE A 50 3.11 1.52 -9.68
C PHE A 50 4.27 0.78 -10.37
N LYS A 51 4.22 0.57 -11.69
CA LYS A 51 5.33 -0.05 -12.44
C LYS A 51 6.63 0.74 -12.29
N ARG A 52 6.58 2.07 -12.40
CA ARG A 52 7.74 2.94 -12.16
C ARG A 52 8.23 2.81 -10.71
N LEU A 53 7.33 2.92 -9.73
CA LEU A 53 7.70 2.75 -8.33
C LEU A 53 8.40 1.42 -8.07
N PHE A 54 7.83 0.30 -8.55
CA PHE A 54 8.40 -1.03 -8.36
C PHE A 54 9.78 -1.19 -9.00
N SER A 55 10.02 -0.55 -10.16
CA SER A 55 11.35 -0.55 -10.79
C SER A 55 12.43 0.21 -10.00
N LEU A 56 12.03 1.05 -9.03
CA LEU A 56 12.94 1.79 -8.15
C LEU A 56 13.20 1.07 -6.82
N ILE A 57 12.47 -0.02 -6.53
CA ILE A 57 12.67 -0.81 -5.33
C ILE A 57 13.99 -1.58 -5.44
N PRO A 58 14.85 -1.58 -4.40
CA PRO A 58 16.08 -2.36 -4.41
C PRO A 58 15.78 -3.86 -4.46
N ASP A 59 16.79 -4.66 -4.79
CA ASP A 59 16.66 -6.11 -4.86
C ASP A 59 16.13 -6.71 -3.55
N LEU A 60 14.94 -7.33 -3.63
CA LEU A 60 14.24 -7.94 -2.51
C LEU A 60 14.85 -9.27 -2.05
N SER A 61 15.82 -9.83 -2.80
CA SER A 61 16.66 -10.92 -2.31
C SER A 61 17.59 -10.48 -1.17
N THR A 62 17.88 -9.18 -1.08
CA THR A 62 18.82 -8.61 -0.10
C THR A 62 18.17 -7.64 0.88
N HIS A 63 17.00 -7.09 0.54
CA HIS A 63 16.28 -6.11 1.37
C HIS A 63 14.92 -6.63 1.79
N TYR A 64 14.59 -6.47 3.07
CA TYR A 64 13.21 -6.60 3.51
C TYR A 64 12.43 -5.34 3.14
N LEU A 65 11.24 -5.53 2.59
CA LEU A 65 10.37 -4.44 2.13
C LEU A 65 9.28 -4.14 3.16
N ILE A 66 9.13 -2.86 3.51
CA ILE A 66 7.91 -2.31 4.09
C ILE A 66 7.42 -1.23 3.13
N LEU A 67 6.30 -1.49 2.49
CA LEU A 67 5.61 -0.56 1.60
C LEU A 67 4.26 -0.21 2.22
N GLY A 68 4.03 1.09 2.45
CA GLY A 68 2.79 1.60 3.03
C GLY A 68 2.43 2.97 2.47
N GLY A 69 1.26 3.45 2.85
CA GLY A 69 0.72 4.73 2.39
C GLY A 69 -0.66 4.58 1.80
N ASP A 70 -1.07 5.56 0.99
CA ASP A 70 -2.36 5.55 0.30
C ASP A 70 -2.18 5.04 -1.13
N PHE A 71 -2.76 3.87 -1.40
CA PHE A 71 -2.70 3.24 -2.72
C PHE A 71 -3.82 3.74 -3.65
N ASN A 72 -4.82 4.45 -3.12
CA ASN A 72 -6.01 4.91 -3.87
C ASN A 72 -6.72 3.80 -4.67
N CYS A 73 -6.60 2.54 -4.26
CA CYS A 73 -7.30 1.42 -4.84
C CYS A 73 -7.58 0.33 -3.80
N TRP A 74 -8.64 -0.45 -4.04
CA TRP A 74 -8.93 -1.66 -3.30
C TRP A 74 -8.33 -2.89 -4.01
N LEU A 75 -7.90 -3.91 -3.25
CA LEU A 75 -7.31 -5.13 -3.80
C LEU A 75 -8.30 -6.30 -3.78
N ASN A 76 -9.14 -6.37 -2.77
CA ASN A 76 -10.20 -7.36 -2.63
C ASN A 76 -11.59 -6.73 -2.90
N PRO A 77 -12.30 -7.16 -3.96
CA PRO A 77 -13.60 -6.58 -4.34
C PRO A 77 -14.70 -6.76 -3.30
N HIS A 78 -14.58 -7.72 -2.39
CA HIS A 78 -15.61 -8.05 -1.39
C HIS A 78 -15.31 -7.47 -0.01
N LEU A 79 -14.03 -7.31 0.34
CA LEU A 79 -13.63 -6.97 1.70
C LEU A 79 -13.15 -5.53 1.86
N ASP A 80 -12.59 -4.93 0.80
CA ASP A 80 -11.94 -3.60 0.87
C ASP A 80 -12.87 -2.45 0.48
N ARG A 81 -14.13 -2.75 0.15
CA ARG A 81 -15.16 -1.76 -0.19
C ARG A 81 -16.51 -2.12 0.43
N SER A 82 -17.33 -1.09 0.67
CA SER A 82 -18.68 -1.23 1.23
C SER A 82 -19.70 -1.72 0.21
N SER A 83 -19.60 -1.22 -1.03
CA SER A 83 -20.50 -1.53 -2.15
C SER A 83 -20.57 -3.03 -2.45
N SER A 84 -21.79 -3.54 -2.61
CA SER A 84 -22.08 -4.94 -2.98
C SER A 84 -21.89 -5.25 -4.47
N THR A 85 -21.80 -4.22 -5.32
CA THR A 85 -21.53 -4.41 -6.76
C THR A 85 -20.14 -4.96 -6.98
N VAL A 86 -20.07 -6.18 -7.55
CA VAL A 86 -18.80 -6.79 -7.96
C VAL A 86 -18.30 -6.06 -9.21
N CYS A 87 -17.19 -5.35 -9.06
CA CYS A 87 -16.47 -4.71 -10.16
C CYS A 87 -15.15 -5.42 -10.39
N ALA A 88 -14.64 -5.35 -11.63
CA ALA A 88 -13.28 -5.79 -11.91
C ALA A 88 -12.25 -4.90 -11.18
N PRO A 89 -11.14 -5.46 -10.68
CA PRO A 89 -10.04 -4.65 -10.12
C PRO A 89 -9.48 -3.67 -11.16
N SER A 90 -9.03 -2.50 -10.68
CA SER A 90 -8.34 -1.52 -11.52
C SER A 90 -7.01 -2.07 -12.07
N ARG A 91 -6.42 -1.43 -13.07
CA ARG A 91 -5.12 -1.84 -13.59
C ARG A 91 -4.02 -1.66 -12.54
N SER A 92 -4.10 -0.59 -11.75
CA SER A 92 -3.26 -0.38 -10.57
C SER A 92 -3.35 -1.53 -9.57
N ALA A 93 -4.57 -1.95 -9.20
CA ALA A 93 -4.77 -3.08 -8.29
C ALA A 93 -4.19 -4.39 -8.85
N LYS A 94 -4.35 -4.65 -10.16
CA LYS A 94 -3.73 -5.81 -10.82
C LYS A 94 -2.20 -5.74 -10.78
N ALA A 95 -1.61 -4.58 -11.04
CA ALA A 95 -0.16 -4.39 -10.98
C ALA A 95 0.39 -4.66 -9.58
N ILE A 96 -0.30 -4.18 -8.54
CA ILE A 96 0.06 -4.44 -7.13
C ILE A 96 -0.04 -5.94 -6.82
N LEU A 97 -1.16 -6.59 -7.18
CA LEU A 97 -1.36 -8.02 -6.93
C LEU A 97 -0.33 -8.89 -7.65
N SER A 98 0.05 -8.52 -8.89
CA SER A 98 1.13 -9.19 -9.63
C SER A 98 2.47 -9.05 -8.92
N PHE A 99 2.83 -7.84 -8.50
CA PHE A 99 4.06 -7.58 -7.73
C PHE A 99 4.07 -8.38 -6.42
N MET A 100 2.97 -8.39 -5.68
CA MET A 100 2.85 -9.16 -4.43
C MET A 100 3.07 -10.65 -4.66
N LYS A 101 2.48 -11.20 -5.73
CA LYS A 101 2.64 -12.62 -6.09
C LYS A 101 4.07 -12.94 -6.51
N GLU A 102 4.71 -12.08 -7.30
CA GLU A 102 6.05 -12.29 -7.83
C GLU A 102 7.11 -12.28 -6.72
N TYR A 103 7.01 -11.33 -5.79
CA TYR A 103 8.00 -11.14 -4.73
C TYR A 103 7.58 -11.72 -3.37
N ALA A 104 6.51 -12.52 -3.33
CA ALA A 104 5.93 -13.09 -2.11
C ALA A 104 5.65 -12.04 -1.01
N VAL A 105 5.27 -10.83 -1.41
CA VAL A 105 4.89 -9.75 -0.49
C VAL A 105 3.44 -9.94 -0.07
N SER A 106 3.18 -9.80 1.23
CA SER A 106 1.84 -9.95 1.80
C SER A 106 1.31 -8.61 2.31
N ASP A 107 0.00 -8.39 2.16
CA ASP A 107 -0.71 -7.31 2.84
C ASP A 107 -0.79 -7.64 4.33
N ALA A 108 -0.11 -6.85 5.16
CA ALA A 108 -0.03 -7.07 6.59
C ALA A 108 -1.42 -7.05 7.26
N TRP A 109 -2.29 -6.11 6.89
CA TRP A 109 -3.62 -6.02 7.48
C TRP A 109 -4.47 -7.23 7.13
N ARG A 110 -4.49 -7.60 5.84
CA ARG A 110 -5.29 -8.72 5.35
C ARG A 110 -4.78 -10.07 5.85
N PHE A 111 -3.46 -10.20 6.08
CA PHE A 111 -2.86 -11.38 6.69
C PHE A 111 -3.40 -11.64 8.10
N PHE A 112 -3.46 -10.61 8.95
CA PHE A 112 -3.98 -10.75 10.32
C PHE A 112 -5.52 -10.71 10.40
N ASN A 113 -6.19 -10.12 9.41
CA ASN A 113 -7.65 -9.96 9.38
C ASN A 113 -8.25 -10.50 8.06
N PRO A 114 -8.20 -11.82 7.83
CA PRO A 114 -8.53 -12.41 6.52
C PRO A 114 -9.98 -12.18 6.08
N THR A 115 -10.92 -12.05 7.01
CA THR A 115 -12.36 -11.95 6.73
C THR A 115 -13.01 -10.65 7.21
N LYS A 116 -12.31 -9.82 7.99
CA LYS A 116 -12.90 -8.59 8.52
C LYS A 116 -13.07 -7.54 7.42
N ARG A 117 -14.15 -6.79 7.50
CA ARG A 117 -14.45 -5.63 6.64
C ARG A 117 -14.23 -4.37 7.46
N GLU A 118 -13.11 -3.72 7.24
CA GLU A 118 -12.75 -2.41 7.80
C GLU A 118 -12.20 -1.55 6.68
N TYR A 119 -12.46 -0.25 6.74
CA TYR A 119 -12.18 0.69 5.66
C TYR A 119 -11.32 1.85 6.16
N SER A 120 -10.42 2.35 5.31
CA SER A 120 -9.53 3.46 5.62
C SER A 120 -10.00 4.82 5.09
N PHE A 121 -11.03 4.84 4.24
CA PHE A 121 -11.55 6.04 3.59
C PHE A 121 -13.08 6.02 3.50
N PHE A 122 -13.69 7.21 3.59
CA PHE A 122 -15.12 7.41 3.43
C PHE A 122 -15.39 8.42 2.31
N SER A 123 -16.17 8.03 1.30
CA SER A 123 -16.59 8.92 0.22
C SER A 123 -17.90 9.64 0.58
N GLN A 124 -17.87 10.97 0.60
CA GLN A 124 -19.04 11.78 0.96
C GLN A 124 -20.19 11.69 -0.07
N GLU A 125 -19.87 11.39 -1.33
CA GLU A 125 -20.87 11.16 -2.40
C GLU A 125 -21.81 9.99 -2.11
N PHE A 126 -21.34 8.97 -1.38
CA PHE A 126 -22.15 7.81 -0.98
C PHE A 126 -23.19 8.16 0.10
N TYR A 127 -22.96 9.21 0.88
CA TYR A 127 -23.93 9.69 1.87
C TYR A 127 -25.12 10.37 1.18
N VAL A 128 -24.85 11.19 0.17
CA VAL A 128 -25.91 11.91 -0.56
C VAL A 128 -26.80 10.96 -1.36
N SER A 129 -26.26 9.90 -1.95
CA SER A 129 -27.04 8.92 -2.70
C SER A 129 -27.99 8.08 -1.82
N LEU A 130 -27.60 7.73 -0.59
CA LEU A 130 -28.48 7.03 0.36
C LEU A 130 -29.68 7.90 0.77
N TYR A 131 -29.46 9.19 1.05
CA TYR A 131 -30.54 10.12 1.42
C TYR A 131 -31.39 10.59 0.23
N SER A 132 -30.88 10.49 -1.00
CA SER A 132 -31.65 10.84 -2.21
C SER A 132 -32.55 9.68 -2.69
N SER A 133 -32.29 8.44 -2.25
CA SER A 133 -33.17 7.28 -2.51
C SER A 133 -34.29 7.11 -1.48
N ASP A 134 -34.28 7.91 -0.40
CA ASP A 134 -35.28 7.91 0.68
C ASP A 134 -36.31 9.06 0.53
N LEU A 135 -36.36 9.73 -0.63
CA LEU A 135 -37.35 10.72 -1.06
C LEU A 135 -38.05 10.23 -2.34
#